data_AF-A0A4R6CPX7-F1
#
_entry.id   AF-A0A4R6CPX7-F1
#
_cell.length_a   1.000
_cell.length_b   1.000
_cell.length_c   1.000
_cell.angle_alpha   90.00
_cell.angle_beta   90.00
_cell.angle_gamma   90.00
#
_symmetry.space_group_name_H-M   'P 1'
#
loop_
_entity.id
_entity.type
_entity.pdbx_description
1 polymer ?
#
loop_
_entity_poly.entity_id
_entity_poly.type
_entity_poly.pdbx_seq_one_letter_code
_entity_poly.pdbx_strand_id
1 'polypeptide(L)' 'VDVNAKRLMWDLNHTALHMTIESGAIDIARLLLDSGADPNVRDDRVHATALGWADFFGRGDFAELIREKGGVA' A
#
# COMPACT_ATOMS: atom_id res chain seq x y z
N VAL A 1 -12.83 1.37 -12.74
CA VAL A 1 -12.66 0.93 -11.33
C VAL A 1 -11.51 1.74 -10.76
N ASP A 2 -11.70 2.40 -9.62
CA ASP A 2 -10.63 3.17 -8.99
C ASP A 2 -9.72 2.22 -8.19
N VAL A 3 -8.46 2.08 -8.61
CA VAL A 3 -7.45 1.22 -7.97
C VAL A 3 -7.02 1.74 -6.60
N ASN A 4 -7.28 3.02 -6.32
CA ASN A 4 -6.98 3.69 -5.05
C ASN A 4 -8.19 3.70 -4.11
N ALA A 5 -9.32 3.11 -4.51
CA ALA A 5 -10.50 3.05 -3.68
C ALA A 5 -10.18 2.42 -2.33
N LYS A 6 -10.37 3.18 -1.26
CA LYS A 6 -10.28 2.66 0.11
C LYS A 6 -11.51 1.82 0.38
N ARG A 7 -11.31 0.67 1.05
CA ARG A 7 -12.41 -0.22 1.37
C ARG A 7 -13.17 0.29 2.60
N LEU A 8 -14.37 0.81 2.37
CA LEU A 8 -15.27 1.33 3.42
C LEU A 8 -15.80 0.17 4.29
N MET A 9 -15.11 -0.14 5.39
CA MET A 9 -15.63 -0.99 6.46
C MET A 9 -15.26 -0.36 7.80
N TRP A 10 -16.28 0.17 8.48
CA TRP A 10 -16.43 0.70 9.86
C TRP A 10 -15.31 1.56 10.50
N ASP A 11 -14.07 1.52 10.01
CA ASP A 11 -12.86 2.17 10.55
C ASP A 11 -11.55 1.72 9.85
N LEU A 12 -11.61 0.85 8.83
CA LEU A 12 -10.46 0.23 8.14
C LEU A 12 -10.33 0.65 6.67
N ASN A 13 -10.40 1.95 6.39
CA ASN A 13 -10.24 2.47 5.04
C ASN A 13 -8.75 2.42 4.62
N HIS A 14 -8.31 1.26 4.16
CA HIS A 14 -7.01 1.05 3.52
C HIS A 14 -7.21 0.73 2.02
N THR A 15 -6.20 1.01 1.20
CA THR A 15 -6.21 0.63 -0.23
C THR A 15 -5.83 -0.84 -0.40
N ALA A 16 -6.08 -1.40 -1.59
CA ALA A 16 -5.60 -2.74 -1.93
C ALA A 16 -4.08 -2.89 -1.77
N LEU A 17 -3.32 -1.82 -2.01
CA LEU A 17 -1.86 -1.82 -1.86
C LEU A 17 -1.40 -1.93 -0.39
N HIS A 18 -2.17 -1.47 0.58
CA HIS A 18 -1.82 -1.67 1.99
C HIS A 18 -1.96 -3.15 2.40
N MET A 19 -3.02 -3.81 1.92
CA MET A 19 -3.31 -5.21 2.26
C MET A 19 -2.26 -6.18 1.74
N THR A 20 -1.63 -5.88 0.59
CA THR A 20 -0.59 -6.76 0.04
C THR A 20 0.64 -6.84 0.94
N ILE A 21 0.91 -5.81 1.74
CA ILE A 21 2.06 -5.77 2.67
C ILE A 21 1.83 -6.73 3.84
N GLU A 22 0.63 -6.66 4.44
CA GLU A 22 0.23 -7.55 5.53
C GLU A 22 0.20 -9.01 5.04
N SER A 23 -0.38 -9.26 3.86
CA SER A 23 -0.48 -10.60 3.28
C SER A 23 0.81 -11.12 2.65
N GLY A 24 1.84 -10.28 2.48
CA GLY A 24 3.09 -10.63 1.79
C GLY A 24 2.94 -10.88 0.28
N ALA A 25 1.91 -10.35 -0.36
CA ALA A 25 1.62 -10.58 -1.78
C ALA A 25 2.35 -9.59 -2.71
N ILE A 26 3.68 -9.72 -2.81
CA ILE A 26 4.52 -8.75 -3.54
C ILE A 26 4.22 -8.66 -5.04
N ASP A 27 3.84 -9.78 -5.67
CA ASP A 27 3.48 -9.80 -7.09
C ASP A 27 2.20 -9.01 -7.35
N ILE A 28 1.25 -9.06 -6.41
CA ILE A 28 0.02 -8.26 -6.48
C ILE A 28 0.34 -6.79 -6.25
N ALA A 29 1.24 -6.47 -5.31
CA ALA A 29 1.68 -5.09 -5.10
C ALA A 29 2.31 -4.49 -6.36
N ARG A 30 3.15 -5.26 -7.06
CA ARG A 30 3.76 -4.87 -8.33
C ARG A 30 2.69 -4.61 -9.39
N LEU A 31 1.74 -5.52 -9.55
CA LEU A 31 0.63 -5.37 -10.49
C LEU A 31 -0.20 -4.11 -10.22
N LEU A 32 -0.50 -3.83 -8.95
CA LEU A 32 -1.27 -2.64 -8.56
C LEU A 32 -0.50 -1.36 -8.88
N LEU A 33 0.78 -1.29 -8.54
CA LEU A 33 1.64 -0.14 -8.84
C LEU A 33 1.83 0.07 -10.35
N ASP A 34 2.03 -1.01 -11.11
CA ASP A 34 2.09 -0.95 -12.58
C ASP A 34 0.76 -0.52 -13.20
N SER A 35 -0.36 -0.77 -12.51
CA SER A 35 -1.70 -0.33 -12.90
C SER A 35 -2.03 1.10 -12.47
N GLY A 36 -1.08 1.84 -11.89
CA GLY A 36 -1.26 3.23 -11.47
C GLY A 36 -1.83 3.41 -10.06
N ALA A 37 -1.73 2.40 -9.18
CA ALA A 37 -1.99 2.60 -7.77
C ALA A 37 -1.04 3.68 -7.21
N ASP A 38 -1.59 4.64 -6.46
CA ASP A 38 -0.83 5.69 -5.81
C ASP A 38 -0.30 5.16 -4.45
N PRO A 39 1.02 4.96 -4.30
CA PRO A 39 1.61 4.45 -3.06
C PRO A 39 1.53 5.44 -1.89
N ASN A 40 1.20 6.71 -2.16
CA ASN A 40 1.16 7.77 -1.16
C ASN A 40 -0.23 7.97 -0.53
N VAL A 41 -1.22 7.18 -0.97
CA VAL A 41 -2.52 7.17 -0.30
C VAL A 41 -2.33 6.70 1.14
N ARG A 42 -2.83 7.51 2.07
CA ARG A 42 -2.79 7.19 3.50
C ARG A 42 -4.02 6.39 3.91
N ASP A 43 -3.85 5.40 4.77
CA ASP A 43 -4.98 4.72 5.40
C ASP A 43 -5.71 5.63 6.40
N ASP A 44 -6.97 5.36 6.69
CA ASP A 44 -7.77 6.20 7.59
C ASP A 44 -7.56 5.85 9.08
N ARG A 45 -6.93 4.73 9.42
CA ARG A 45 -6.78 4.24 10.80
C ARG A 45 -5.58 4.87 11.51
N VAL A 46 -4.41 4.83 10.87
CA VAL A 46 -3.15 5.35 11.43
C VAL A 46 -2.52 6.44 10.56
N HIS A 47 -3.16 6.81 9.45
CA HIS A 47 -2.65 7.82 8.51
C HIS A 47 -1.27 7.46 7.94
N ALA A 48 -0.99 6.17 7.78
CA ALA A 48 0.24 5.68 7.19
C ALA A 48 0.07 5.41 5.69
N THR A 49 1.15 5.60 4.94
CA THR A 49 1.26 5.20 3.54
C THR A 49 1.57 3.71 3.43
N ALA A 50 1.55 3.17 2.20
CA ALA A 50 2.04 1.82 1.94
C ALA A 50 3.50 1.66 2.39
N LEU A 51 4.34 2.69 2.30
CA LEU A 51 5.71 2.62 2.79
C LEU A 51 5.77 2.53 4.32
N GLY A 52 4.96 3.31 5.02
CA GLY A 52 4.85 3.23 6.48
C GLY A 52 4.40 1.86 6.98
N TRP A 53 3.50 1.19 6.26
CA TRP A 53 3.12 -0.19 6.53
C TRP A 53 4.28 -1.17 6.29
N ALA A 54 5.01 -1.02 5.18
CA ALA A 54 6.16 -1.87 4.87
C ALA A 54 7.25 -1.76 5.96
N ASP A 55 7.53 -0.55 6.43
CA ASP A 55 8.49 -0.31 7.51
C ASP A 55 7.99 -0.92 8.85
N PHE A 56 6.70 -0.76 9.19
CA PHE A 56 6.11 -1.34 10.41
C PHE A 56 6.16 -2.87 10.43
N PHE A 57 5.90 -3.52 9.30
CA PHE A 57 5.94 -4.99 9.17
C PHE A 57 7.33 -5.55 8.83
N GLY A 58 8.35 -4.70 8.67
CA GLY A 58 9.71 -5.11 8.30
C GLY A 58 9.82 -5.73 6.90
N ARG A 59 8.99 -5.31 5.96
CA ARG A 59 8.91 -5.80 4.57
C ARG A 59 9.81 -4.97 3.66
N GLY A 60 11.13 -5.21 3.75
CA GLY A 60 12.13 -4.43 2.99
C GLY A 60 11.95 -4.52 1.47
N ASP A 61 11.53 -5.68 0.98
CA ASP A 61 11.18 -5.96 -0.42
C ASP A 61 10.02 -5.08 -0.94
N PHE A 62 8.99 -4.88 -0.11
CA PHE A 62 7.92 -3.93 -0.40
C PHE A 62 8.39 -2.48 -0.34
N ALA A 63 9.22 -2.14 0.64
CA ALA A 63 9.74 -0.79 0.80
C ALA A 63 10.60 -0.37 -0.41
N GLU A 64 11.42 -1.27 -0.94
CA GLU A 64 12.17 -1.06 -2.17
C GLU A 64 11.24 -0.87 -3.37
N LEU A 65 10.30 -1.80 -3.59
CA LEU A 65 9.33 -1.72 -4.68
C LEU A 65 8.51 -0.42 -4.66
N ILE A 66 8.05 -0.01 -3.48
CA ILE A 66 7.23 1.19 -3.30
C ILE A 66 8.07 2.45 -3.61
N ARG A 67 9.33 2.51 -3.14
CA ARG A 67 10.24 3.63 -3.45
C ARG A 67 10.57 3.72 -4.93
N GLU A 68 10.80 2.59 -5.61
CA GLU A 68 10.99 2.54 -7.06
C GLU A 68 9.80 3.13 -7.83
N LYS A 69 8.59 2.98 -7.28
CA LYS A 69 7.34 3.48 -7.86
C LYS A 69 6.94 4.86 -7.34
N GLY A 70 7.84 5.56 -6.65
CA GLY A 70 7.64 6.96 -6.21
C GLY A 70 6.87 7.11 -4.89
N GLY A 71 6.75 6.04 -4.10
CA GLY A 71 6.17 6.10 -2.76
C GLY A 71 7.12 6.71 -1.75
N VAL A 72 6.58 7.57 -0.89
CA VAL A 72 7.28 8.21 0.22
C VAL A 72 6.64 7.84 1.57
N ALA A 73 7.37 8.10 2.65
CA ALA A 73 6.92 7.80 4.01
C ALA A 73 5.77 8.72 4.43
#